data_AF-A0A5E4GKF0-F1
#
_entry.id   AF-A0A5E4GKF0-F1
#
_cell.length_a   1.000
_cell.length_b   1.000
_cell.length_c   1.000
_cell.angle_alpha   90.00
_cell.angle_beta   90.00
_cell.angle_gamma   90.00
#
_symmetry.space_group_name_H-M   'P 1'
#
loop_
_entity.id
_entity.type
_entity.pdbx_description
1 polymer ?
#
loop_
_entity_poly.entity_id
_entity_poly.type
_entity_poly.pdbx_seq_one_letter_code
_entity_poly.pdbx_strand_id
1 'polypeptide(L)'
;LNKMPKKLSSVPEAMTAVMQIIGTSKESLKKILVRGEFDEFPDDKHMHCKARLVEMLNKCSDQLHECNVSDPKSNFLLEEIAILEEAKVLQGKVKGISSIPIGFVEQVWSYIEDVVLRAGHNLIEKMKERSINWMTEIVEMEKLTDYT
;
A
#
# COMPACT_ATOMS: atom_id res chain seq x y z
N LEU A 1 -22.16 -19.23 8.27
CA LEU A 1 -23.52 -18.78 7.89
C LEU A 1 -23.55 -17.67 6.81
N ASN A 2 -22.42 -17.15 6.30
CA ASN A 2 -22.40 -16.09 5.24
C ASN A 2 -21.76 -16.55 3.91
N LYS A 3 -21.96 -17.82 3.52
CA LYS A 3 -21.43 -18.36 2.26
C LYS A 3 -22.39 -18.01 1.11
N MET A 4 -22.04 -16.96 0.38
CA MET A 4 -22.65 -16.42 -0.86
C MET A 4 -24.10 -15.91 -0.83
N PRO A 5 -24.42 -14.89 -1.65
CA PRO A 5 -25.80 -14.56 -1.99
C PRO A 5 -26.46 -15.80 -2.62
N LYS A 6 -27.61 -16.19 -2.09
CA LYS A 6 -28.44 -17.21 -2.72
C LYS A 6 -28.97 -16.61 -4.03
N LYS A 7 -28.30 -16.99 -5.13
CA LYS A 7 -28.57 -16.60 -6.52
C LYS A 7 -28.10 -15.18 -6.87
N LEU A 8 -27.34 -15.07 -7.95
CA LEU A 8 -27.13 -13.82 -8.70
C LEU A 8 -28.14 -13.79 -9.86
N SER A 9 -29.39 -14.12 -9.56
CA SER A 9 -30.46 -14.26 -10.54
C SER A 9 -31.04 -12.92 -10.98
N SER A 10 -30.69 -11.84 -10.27
CA SER A 10 -31.23 -10.51 -10.49
C SER A 10 -30.17 -9.41 -10.34
N VAL A 11 -30.42 -8.27 -10.97
CA VAL A 11 -29.56 -7.07 -10.90
C VAL A 11 -29.32 -6.59 -9.45
N PRO A 12 -30.32 -6.55 -8.54
CA PRO A 12 -30.09 -6.15 -7.15
C PRO A 12 -29.17 -7.11 -6.38
N GLU A 13 -29.27 -8.42 -6.63
CA GLU A 13 -28.39 -9.43 -6.02
C GLU A 13 -26.94 -9.25 -6.50
N ALA A 14 -26.76 -9.00 -7.80
CA ALA A 14 -25.45 -8.70 -8.38
C ALA A 14 -24.85 -7.41 -7.79
N MET A 15 -25.64 -6.34 -7.67
CA MET A 15 -25.18 -5.10 -7.07
C MET A 15 -24.80 -5.27 -5.59
N THR A 16 -25.54 -6.09 -4.84
CA THR A 16 -25.23 -6.43 -3.45
C THR A 16 -23.90 -7.16 -3.34
N ALA A 17 -23.65 -8.14 -4.21
CA ALA A 17 -22.38 -8.87 -4.26
C ALA A 17 -21.20 -7.92 -4.56
N VAL A 18 -21.37 -7.01 -5.53
CA VAL A 18 -20.36 -5.99 -5.85
C VAL A 18 -20.09 -5.08 -4.65
N MET A 19 -21.12 -4.60 -3.95
CA MET A 19 -20.95 -3.79 -2.74
C MET A 19 -20.21 -4.54 -1.63
N GLN A 20 -20.50 -5.83 -1.43
CA GLN A 20 -19.77 -6.66 -0.48
C GLN A 20 -18.29 -6.79 -0.85
N ILE A 21 -17.99 -7.03 -2.13
CA ILE A 21 -16.62 -7.10 -2.64
C ILE A 21 -15.91 -5.77 -2.34
N ILE A 22 -16.48 -4.65 -2.78
CA ILE A 22 -15.93 -3.31 -2.54
C ILE A 22 -15.69 -3.07 -1.04
N GLY A 23 -16.65 -3.43 -0.19
CA GLY A 23 -16.53 -3.32 1.26
C GLY A 23 -15.35 -4.11 1.81
N THR A 24 -15.21 -5.37 1.40
CA THR A 24 -14.10 -6.24 1.83
C THR A 24 -12.74 -5.76 1.32
N SER A 25 -12.64 -5.35 0.05
CA SER A 25 -11.40 -4.80 -0.51
C SER A 25 -10.97 -3.53 0.22
N LYS A 26 -11.93 -2.63 0.48
CA LYS A 26 -11.68 -1.36 1.19
C LYS A 26 -11.16 -1.60 2.59
N GLU A 27 -11.72 -2.56 3.32
CA GLU A 27 -11.26 -2.85 4.69
C GLU A 27 -9.88 -3.50 4.71
N SER A 28 -9.60 -4.44 3.80
CA SER A 28 -8.27 -5.04 3.64
C SER A 28 -7.19 -3.98 3.37
N LEU A 29 -7.45 -3.06 2.42
CA LEU A 29 -6.53 -1.95 2.15
C LEU A 29 -6.35 -1.02 3.35
N LYS A 30 -7.41 -0.73 4.12
CA LYS A 30 -7.30 0.09 5.34
C LYS A 30 -6.45 -0.59 6.41
N LYS A 31 -6.63 -1.89 6.62
CA LYS A 31 -5.82 -2.67 7.56
C LYS A 31 -4.34 -2.54 7.22
N ILE A 32 -4.00 -2.80 5.96
CA ILE A 32 -2.61 -2.85 5.48
C ILE A 32 -1.97 -1.47 5.41
N LEU A 33 -2.60 -0.51 4.72
CA LEU A 33 -1.98 0.78 4.39
C LEU A 33 -2.18 1.85 5.47
N VAL A 34 -3.32 1.83 6.17
CA VAL A 34 -3.68 2.89 7.13
C VAL A 34 -3.36 2.47 8.56
N ARG A 35 -3.75 1.26 8.94
CA ARG A 35 -3.54 0.75 10.31
C ARG A 35 -2.19 0.03 10.46
N GLY A 36 -1.58 -0.41 9.36
CA GLY A 36 -0.33 -1.17 9.39
C GLY A 36 -0.48 -2.58 9.96
N GLU A 37 -1.70 -3.12 9.91
CA GLU A 37 -2.00 -4.51 10.25
C GLU A 37 -1.47 -5.43 9.13
N PHE A 38 -0.93 -6.59 9.52
CA PHE A 38 -0.34 -7.58 8.62
C PHE A 38 -0.92 -8.99 8.84
N ASP A 39 -2.02 -9.09 9.60
CA ASP A 39 -2.71 -10.35 9.91
C ASP A 39 -3.21 -11.10 8.66
N GLU A 40 -3.54 -10.37 7.60
CA GLU A 40 -3.94 -10.95 6.31
C GLU A 40 -2.76 -11.54 5.52
N PHE A 41 -1.52 -11.16 5.86
CA PHE A 41 -0.29 -11.50 5.14
C PHE A 41 0.88 -11.73 6.12
N PRO A 42 0.76 -12.69 7.06
CA PRO A 42 1.75 -12.85 8.13
C PRO A 42 3.13 -13.24 7.59
N ASP A 43 3.17 -14.09 6.57
CA ASP A 43 4.40 -14.62 5.99
C ASP A 43 4.99 -13.76 4.87
N ASP A 44 4.19 -12.86 4.28
CA ASP A 44 4.66 -11.94 3.24
C ASP A 44 5.21 -10.65 3.88
N LYS A 45 6.51 -10.66 4.18
CA LYS A 45 7.23 -9.49 4.71
C LYS A 45 7.09 -8.25 3.83
N HIS A 46 6.82 -8.41 2.54
CA HIS A 46 6.59 -7.27 1.64
C HIS A 46 5.27 -6.56 1.96
N MET A 47 4.32 -7.24 2.61
CA MET A 47 3.04 -6.68 3.02
C MET A 47 3.07 -6.04 4.42
N HIS A 48 4.23 -6.03 5.09
CA HIS A 48 4.42 -5.41 6.41
C HIS A 48 4.62 -3.90 6.26
N CYS A 49 3.61 -3.20 5.72
CA CYS A 49 3.71 -1.84 5.20
C CYS A 49 4.32 -0.83 6.16
N LYS A 50 3.95 -0.88 7.44
CA LYS A 50 4.53 0.03 8.43
C LYS A 50 6.05 -0.12 8.53
N ALA A 51 6.56 -1.35 8.59
CA ALA A 51 7.99 -1.60 8.68
C ALA A 51 8.72 -1.15 7.41
N ARG A 52 8.17 -1.50 6.23
CA ARG A 52 8.77 -1.12 4.94
C ARG A 52 8.80 0.38 4.72
N LEU A 53 7.72 1.10 5.04
CA LEU A 53 7.69 2.56 4.94
C LEU A 53 8.69 3.23 5.91
N VAL A 54 8.86 2.69 7.12
CA VAL A 54 9.88 3.17 8.06
C VAL A 54 11.29 2.92 7.52
N GLU A 55 11.57 1.76 6.93
CA GLU A 55 12.86 1.47 6.29
C GLU A 55 13.18 2.47 5.17
N MET A 56 12.18 2.78 4.31
CA MET A 56 12.33 3.76 3.23
C MET A 56 12.58 5.17 3.76
N LEU A 57 11.89 5.55 4.84
CA LEU A 57 12.08 6.84 5.50
C LEU A 57 13.47 6.96 6.12
N ASN A 58 13.92 5.92 6.82
CA ASN A 58 15.27 5.87 7.40
C ASN A 58 16.34 6.01 6.31
N LYS A 59 16.20 5.28 5.20
CA LYS A 59 17.11 5.40 4.06
C LYS A 59 17.15 6.83 3.49
N CYS A 60 16.00 7.48 3.36
CA CYS A 60 15.93 8.88 2.94
C CYS A 60 16.63 9.82 3.93
N SER A 61 16.43 9.60 5.23
CA SER A 61 17.09 10.35 6.30
C SER A 61 18.61 10.19 6.24
N ASP A 62 19.11 8.97 6.05
CA ASP A 62 20.55 8.68 5.95
C ASP A 62 21.17 9.41 4.75
N GLN A 63 20.51 9.35 3.58
CA GLN A 63 20.95 10.06 2.37
C GLN A 63 20.97 11.59 2.55
N LEU A 64 19.99 12.14 3.27
CA LEU A 64 19.97 13.57 3.61
C LEU A 64 21.09 13.95 4.58
N HIS A 65 21.40 13.08 5.54
CA HIS A 65 22.46 13.34 6.51
C HIS A 65 23.84 13.34 5.87
N GLU A 66 24.12 12.39 4.96
CA GLU A 66 25.36 12.33 4.19
C GLU A 66 25.63 13.61 3.37
N CYS A 67 24.58 14.24 2.83
CA CYS A 67 24.70 15.50 2.08
C CYS A 67 25.05 16.74 2.94
N ASN A 68 24.84 16.69 4.27
CA ASN A 68 24.99 17.87 5.14
C ASN A 68 26.40 18.04 5.75
N VAL A 69 27.31 17.07 5.59
CA VAL A 69 28.60 17.03 6.32
C VAL A 69 29.72 17.88 5.67
N SER A 70 29.51 18.51 4.52
CA SER A 70 30.41 19.58 4.00
C SER A 70 29.75 20.95 4.24
N ASP A 71 30.24 21.94 4.99
CA ASP A 71 31.55 22.32 5.53
C ASP A 71 31.27 23.42 6.62
N PRO A 72 31.86 23.44 7.85
CA PRO A 72 31.27 24.16 8.99
C PRO A 72 31.81 25.57 9.34
N LYS A 73 32.53 26.31 8.47
CA LYS A 73 33.42 27.39 8.96
C LYS A 73 33.38 28.75 8.22
N SER A 74 32.50 29.68 8.64
CA SER A 74 32.75 31.14 8.72
C SER A 74 31.50 31.92 9.21
N ASN A 75 31.41 32.31 10.49
CA ASN A 75 31.75 33.64 11.08
C ASN A 75 30.81 34.82 10.78
N PHE A 76 29.73 34.92 11.57
CA PHE A 76 29.14 36.05 12.33
C PHE A 76 29.11 37.52 11.80
N LEU A 77 30.05 37.99 10.97
CA LEU A 77 29.92 39.32 10.30
C LEU A 77 29.41 39.20 8.86
N LEU A 78 29.35 37.96 8.36
CA LEU A 78 28.61 37.57 7.19
C LEU A 78 27.10 37.70 7.42
N GLU A 79 26.56 37.60 8.63
CA GLU A 79 25.13 37.41 8.95
C GLU A 79 24.11 38.25 8.15
N GLU A 80 24.35 39.53 7.85
CA GLU A 80 23.35 40.38 7.14
C GLU A 80 23.44 40.29 5.59
N ILE A 81 24.66 40.14 5.03
CA ILE A 81 24.88 39.75 3.60
C ILE A 81 24.61 38.25 3.42
N ALA A 82 24.81 37.47 4.48
CA ALA A 82 24.48 36.08 4.62
C ALA A 82 23.00 35.88 4.75
N ILE A 83 22.13 36.80 5.17
CA ILE A 83 20.68 36.55 5.00
C ILE A 83 20.35 36.42 3.49
N LEU A 84 20.98 37.24 2.63
CA LEU A 84 20.78 37.23 1.17
C LEU A 84 21.61 36.15 0.44
N GLU A 85 22.83 35.88 0.89
CA GLU A 85 23.67 34.78 0.41
C GLU A 85 23.23 33.43 0.99
N GLU A 86 22.76 33.33 2.24
CA GLU A 86 22.08 32.17 2.82
C GLU A 86 20.81 31.90 2.05
N ALA A 87 19.98 32.88 1.68
CA ALA A 87 18.83 32.58 0.84
C ALA A 87 19.26 31.89 -0.48
N LYS A 88 20.36 32.32 -1.10
CA LYS A 88 20.94 31.69 -2.32
C LYS A 88 21.68 30.38 -2.06
N VAL A 89 22.41 30.26 -0.94
CA VAL A 89 23.17 29.08 -0.52
C VAL A 89 22.22 27.99 -0.04
N LEU A 90 21.19 28.36 0.72
CA LEU A 90 20.07 27.51 1.11
C LEU A 90 19.30 27.07 -0.13
N GLN A 91 19.02 27.96 -1.08
CA GLN A 91 18.41 27.56 -2.36
C GLN A 91 19.31 26.60 -3.16
N GLY A 92 20.62 26.83 -3.17
CA GLY A 92 21.62 25.93 -3.78
C GLY A 92 21.68 24.58 -3.10
N LYS A 93 21.71 24.54 -1.76
CA LYS A 93 21.66 23.33 -0.95
C LYS A 93 20.35 22.57 -1.14
N VAL A 94 19.21 23.29 -1.11
CA VAL A 94 17.88 22.74 -1.40
C VAL A 94 17.83 22.13 -2.80
N LYS A 95 18.39 22.80 -3.82
CA LYS A 95 18.53 22.21 -5.17
C LYS A 95 19.46 21.01 -5.20
N GLY A 96 20.51 21.01 -4.39
CA GLY A 96 21.46 19.89 -4.30
C GLY A 96 20.86 18.65 -3.66
N ILE A 97 19.97 18.81 -2.68
CA ILE A 97 19.33 17.69 -1.97
C ILE A 97 17.92 17.36 -2.49
N SER A 98 17.33 18.16 -3.38
CA SER A 98 15.92 18.02 -3.78
C SER A 98 15.61 16.68 -4.45
N SER A 99 16.59 16.05 -5.10
CA SER A 99 16.43 14.72 -5.70
C SER A 99 16.17 13.63 -4.66
N ILE A 100 16.64 13.79 -3.41
CA ILE A 100 16.52 12.76 -2.36
C ILE A 100 15.06 12.64 -1.88
N PRO A 101 14.38 13.71 -1.42
CA PRO A 101 12.96 13.63 -1.06
C PRO A 101 12.06 13.24 -2.24
N ILE A 102 12.38 13.70 -3.46
CA ILE A 102 11.60 13.33 -4.67
C ILE A 102 11.71 11.83 -4.92
N GLY A 103 12.93 11.28 -4.93
CA GLY A 103 13.16 9.85 -5.12
C GLY A 103 12.53 9.00 -4.00
N PHE A 104 12.53 9.49 -2.76
CA PHE A 104 11.81 8.83 -1.66
C PHE A 104 10.30 8.73 -1.94
N VAL A 105 9.66 9.83 -2.38
CA VAL A 105 8.23 9.83 -2.71
C VAL A 105 7.91 8.90 -3.88
N GLU A 106 8.75 8.90 -4.93
CA GLU A 106 8.62 7.96 -6.05
C GLU A 106 8.71 6.51 -5.58
N GLN A 107 9.68 6.21 -4.70
CA GLN A 107 9.86 4.87 -4.14
C GLN A 107 8.64 4.45 -3.32
N VAL A 108 8.11 5.34 -2.47
CA VAL A 108 6.90 5.10 -1.67
C VAL A 108 5.70 4.82 -2.57
N TRP A 109 5.53 5.58 -3.65
CA TRP A 109 4.40 5.40 -4.55
C TRP A 109 4.47 4.06 -5.30
N SER A 110 5.66 3.71 -5.81
CA SER A 110 5.90 2.41 -6.43
C SER A 110 5.62 1.24 -5.47
N TYR A 111 6.02 1.38 -4.21
CA TYR A 111 5.72 0.37 -3.18
C TYR A 111 4.22 0.26 -2.89
N ILE A 112 3.51 1.38 -2.76
CA ILE A 112 2.04 1.38 -2.54
C ILE A 112 1.32 0.71 -3.71
N GLU A 113 1.76 0.94 -4.95
CA GLU A 113 1.20 0.28 -6.13
C GLU A 113 1.33 -1.24 -6.04
N ASP A 114 2.52 -1.76 -5.71
CA ASP A 114 2.75 -3.21 -5.57
C ASP A 114 1.89 -3.82 -4.45
N VAL A 115 1.78 -3.14 -3.30
CA VAL A 115 0.92 -3.57 -2.18
C VAL A 115 -0.55 -3.67 -2.61
N VAL A 116 -1.06 -2.67 -3.34
CA VAL A 116 -2.45 -2.66 -3.82
C VAL A 116 -2.67 -3.79 -4.83
N LEU A 117 -1.73 -4.03 -5.75
CA LEU A 117 -1.82 -5.12 -6.72
C LEU A 117 -1.83 -6.49 -6.04
N ARG A 118 -0.97 -6.72 -5.04
CA ARG A 118 -0.95 -7.97 -4.26
C ARG A 118 -2.25 -8.19 -3.49
N ALA A 119 -2.75 -7.16 -2.82
CA ALA A 119 -4.03 -7.23 -2.11
C ALA A 119 -5.18 -7.56 -3.07
N GLY A 120 -5.18 -6.95 -4.26
CA GLY A 120 -6.13 -7.24 -5.33
C GLY A 120 -6.05 -8.68 -5.83
N HIS A 121 -4.85 -9.19 -6.11
CA HIS A 121 -4.65 -10.58 -6.54
C HIS A 121 -5.11 -11.59 -5.47
N ASN A 122 -4.76 -11.38 -4.20
CA ASN A 122 -5.20 -12.23 -3.09
C ASN A 122 -6.74 -12.28 -2.97
N LEU A 123 -7.41 -11.14 -3.17
CA LEU A 123 -8.86 -11.10 -3.17
C LEU A 123 -9.47 -11.92 -4.31
N ILE A 124 -8.93 -11.78 -5.52
CA ILE A 124 -9.38 -12.54 -6.70
C ILE A 124 -9.20 -14.04 -6.47
N GLU A 125 -8.06 -14.44 -5.92
CA GLU A 125 -7.76 -15.85 -5.59
C GLU A 125 -8.77 -16.42 -4.59
N LYS A 126 -9.01 -15.71 -3.48
CA LYS A 126 -10.03 -16.10 -2.48
C LYS A 126 -11.44 -16.18 -3.07
N MET A 127 -11.79 -15.26 -3.98
CA MET A 127 -13.08 -15.28 -4.67
C MET A 127 -13.19 -16.50 -5.61
N LYS A 128 -12.12 -16.80 -6.36
CA LYS A 128 -12.06 -17.95 -7.26
C LYS A 128 -12.20 -19.26 -6.48
N GLU A 129 -11.44 -19.44 -5.40
CA GLU A 129 -11.51 -20.62 -4.53
C GLU A 129 -12.93 -20.83 -3.98
N ARG A 130 -13.55 -19.75 -3.47
CA ARG A 130 -14.93 -19.81 -2.96
C ARG A 130 -15.93 -20.23 -4.04
N SER A 131 -15.75 -19.75 -5.28
CA SER A 131 -16.59 -20.12 -6.43
C SER A 131 -16.47 -21.60 -6.79
N ILE A 132 -15.24 -22.12 -6.82
CA ILE A 132 -14.97 -23.54 -7.10
C ILE A 132 -15.59 -24.43 -6.01
N ASN A 133 -15.40 -24.08 -4.74
CA ASN A 133 -15.97 -24.84 -3.61
C ASN A 133 -17.50 -24.87 -3.69
N TRP A 134 -18.14 -23.76 -4.04
CA TRP A 134 -19.59 -23.69 -4.20
C TRP A 134 -20.11 -24.57 -5.34
N MET A 135 -19.46 -24.54 -6.51
CA MET A 135 -19.84 -25.44 -7.63
C MET A 135 -19.66 -26.92 -7.27
N THR A 136 -18.62 -27.23 -6.49
CA THR A 136 -18.39 -28.60 -6.00
C THR A 136 -19.52 -29.04 -5.10
N GLU A 137 -19.93 -28.21 -4.13
CA GLU A 137 -21.08 -28.47 -3.25
C GLU A 137 -22.38 -28.69 -4.05
N ILE A 138 -22.64 -27.90 -5.11
CA ILE A 138 -23.83 -28.08 -5.97
C ILE A 138 -23.81 -29.43 -6.69
N VAL A 139 -22.69 -29.77 -7.33
CA VAL A 139 -22.56 -31.03 -8.09
C VAL A 139 -22.71 -32.24 -7.16
N GLU A 140 -22.20 -32.16 -5.92
CA GLU A 140 -22.40 -33.20 -4.91
C GLU A 140 -23.87 -33.35 -4.52
N MET A 141 -24.59 -32.25 -4.33
CA MET A 141 -26.01 -32.26 -4.00
C MET A 141 -26.88 -32.81 -5.14
N GLU A 142 -26.56 -32.50 -6.41
CA GLU A 142 -27.25 -33.05 -7.59
C GLU A 142 -27.00 -34.55 -7.78
N LYS A 143 -25.83 -35.06 -7.41
CA LYS A 143 -25.55 -36.51 -7.44
C LYS A 143 -26.35 -37.29 -6.41
N LEU A 144 -26.75 -36.65 -5.30
CA LEU A 144 -27.50 -37.27 -4.21
C LEU A 144 -29.02 -37.22 -4.43
N THR A 145 -29.50 -36.45 -5.40
CA THR A 145 -30.92 -36.44 -5.76
C THR A 145 -31.25 -37.61 -6.67
N ASP A 146 -31.93 -38.62 -6.13
CA ASP A 146 -32.57 -39.67 -6.93
C ASP A 146 -33.70 -39.04 -7.76
N TYR A 147 -33.44 -38.83 -9.05
CA TYR A 147 -34.47 -38.44 -10.01
C TYR A 147 -35.37 -39.65 -10.28
N THR A 148 -36.40 -39.82 -9.43
CA THR A 148 -37.45 -40.84 -9.56
C THR A 148 -38.72 -40.22 -10.12
#